data_AF-A0A6D0F423-F1
#
_entry.id   AF-A0A6D0F423-F1
#
_cell.length_a   1.000
_cell.length_b   1.000
_cell.length_c   1.000
_cell.angle_alpha   90.00
_cell.angle_beta   90.00
_cell.angle_gamma   90.00
#
_symmetry.space_group_name_H-M   'P 1'
#
loop_
_entity.id
_entity.type
_entity.pdbx_description
1 polymer ?
#
loop_
_entity_poly.entity_id
_entity_poly.type
_entity_poly.pdbx_seq_one_letter_code
_entity_poly.pdbx_strand_id
1 'polypeptide(L)' 'PESFYTQAAKEISLSEAPNFAEAIINNQIQGRTLVKVN' A
#
# COMPACT_ATOMS: atom_id res chain seq x y z
N PRO A 1 -18.16 13.23 -6.56
CA PRO A 1 -17.28 13.40 -5.38
C PRO A 1 -17.08 12.09 -4.61
N GLU A 2 -17.03 10.97 -5.34
CA GLU A 2 -16.91 9.63 -4.77
C GLU A 2 -15.48 9.09 -4.90
N SER A 3 -14.75 9.48 -5.96
CA SER A 3 -13.34 9.12 -6.17
C SER A 3 -12.36 9.64 -5.10
N PHE A 4 -12.75 10.64 -4.29
CA PHE A 4 -11.90 11.13 -3.19
C PHE A 4 -11.84 10.15 -2.01
N TYR A 5 -12.88 9.32 -1.84
CA TYR A 5 -12.93 8.26 -0.83
C TYR A 5 -12.56 6.90 -1.43
N THR A 6 -12.66 6.75 -2.76
CA THR A 6 -12.16 5.60 -3.49
C THR A 6 -10.63 5.66 -3.59
N GLN A 7 -9.99 5.17 -2.53
CA GLN A 7 -8.87 4.24 -2.69
C GLN A 7 -7.51 4.88 -3.02
N ALA A 8 -6.94 5.60 -2.05
CA ALA A 8 -5.48 5.68 -1.90
C ALA A 8 -4.92 4.43 -1.17
N ALA A 9 -5.44 3.25 -1.54
CA ALA A 9 -4.99 1.97 -0.99
C ALA A 9 -4.31 1.17 -2.09
N LYS A 10 -2.99 0.99 -1.97
CA LYS A 10 -2.21 0.15 -2.89
C LYS A 10 -2.27 -1.29 -2.41
N GLU A 11 -2.96 -2.14 -3.16
CA GLU A 11 -3.02 -3.56 -2.88
C GLU A 11 -1.75 -4.26 -3.38
N ILE A 12 -1.12 -5.07 -2.52
CA ILE A 12 0.13 -5.77 -2.82
C ILE A 12 0.03 -7.25 -2.43
N SER A 13 0.86 -8.08 -3.06
CA SER A 13 0.99 -9.49 -2.70
C SER A 13 1.90 -9.66 -1.47
N LEU A 14 1.78 -10.78 -0.75
CA LEU A 14 2.64 -11.06 0.41
C LEU A 14 4.14 -11.00 0.06
N SER A 15 4.53 -11.42 -1.14
CA SER A 15 5.91 -11.37 -1.62
C SER A 15 6.46 -9.94 -1.77
N GLU A 16 5.58 -8.95 -1.94
CA GLU A 16 5.96 -7.54 -2.11
C GLU A 16 5.98 -6.78 -0.77
N ALA A 17 5.46 -7.38 0.30
CA ALA A 17 5.42 -6.80 1.64
C ALA A 17 6.79 -6.28 2.14
N PRO A 18 7.91 -7.01 2.03
CA PRO A 18 9.20 -6.50 2.49
C PRO A 18 9.65 -5.24 1.73
N ASN A 19 9.53 -5.24 0.40
CA ASN A 19 9.91 -4.09 -0.44
C ASN A 19 9.05 -2.85 -0.11
N PHE A 20 7.75 -3.05 0.13
CA PHE A 20 6.86 -1.96 0.53
C PHE A 20 7.11 -1.49 1.96
N ALA A 21 7.47 -2.39 2.88
CA ALA A 21 7.83 -2.00 4.25
C ALA A 21 9.06 -1.08 4.26
N GLU A 22 10.09 -1.41 3.48
CA GLU A 22 11.26 -0.53 3.31
C GLU A 22 10.87 0.83 2.72
N ALA A 23 9.99 0.84 1.71
CA ALA A 23 9.50 2.08 1.11
C ALA A 23 8.66 2.94 2.09
N ILE A 24 7.91 2.33 3.01
CA ILE A 24 7.18 3.04 4.09
C ILE A 24 8.17 3.67 5.07
N ILE A 25 9.17 2.89 5.51
CA ILE A 25 10.19 3.36 6.46
C ILE A 25 10.99 4.54 5.87
N ASN A 26 11.30 4.49 4.58
CA ASN A 26 11.99 5.55 3.86
C ASN A 26 11.05 6.68 3.38
N ASN A 27 9.78 6.67 3.80
CA ASN A 27 8.76 7.66 3.46
C ASN A 27 8.59 7.87 1.94
N GLN A 28 8.88 6.83 1.15
CA GLN A 28 8.81 6.82 -0.31
C GLN A 28 7.39 6.57 -0.83
N ILE A 29 6.54 5.97 0.00
CA ILE A 29 5.14 5.72 -0.33
C ILE A 29 4.22 6.37 0.70
N GLN A 30 3.06 6.82 0.23
CA GLN A 30 2.08 7.53 1.00
C GLN A 30 0.72 6.86 0.81
N GLY A 31 -0.18 7.04 1.79
CA GLY A 31 -1.49 6.38 1.79
C GLY A 31 -1.46 5.03 2.52
N ARG A 32 -2.38 4.14 2.16
CA ARG A 32 -2.52 2.83 2.80
C ARG A 32 -1.98 1.74 1.88
N THR A 33 -1.25 0.78 2.42
CA THR A 33 -0.83 -0.43 1.68
C THR A 33 -1.62 -1.62 2.24
N LEU A 34 -2.27 -2.36 1.36
CA LEU A 34 -3.18 -3.44 1.71
C LEU A 34 -2.58 -4.76 1.22
N VAL A 35 -2.21 -5.65 2.13
CA VAL A 35 -1.55 -6.91 1.78
C VAL A 35 -2.60 -7.99 1.64
N LYS A 36 -2.68 -8.60 0.47
CA LYS A 36 -3.55 -9.76 0.24
C LYS A 36 -2.86 -11.03 0.73
N VAL A 37 -3.45 -11.65 1.75
CA VAL A 37 -3.02 -12.94 2.31
C VAL A 37 -4.08 -13.97 1.91
N ASN A 38 -3.73 -14.83 0.96
CA ASN A 38 -4.54 -15.99 0.56
C ASN A 38 -4.03 -17.25 1.26
#